data_AF-A0A3L6M3W4-F1
#
_entry.id   AF-A0A3L6M3W4-F1
#
_cell.length_a   1.000
_cell.length_b   1.000
_cell.length_c   1.000
_cell.angle_alpha   90.00
_cell.angle_beta   90.00
_cell.angle_gamma   90.00
#
_symmetry.space_group_name_H-M   'P 1'
#
loop_
_entity.id
_entity.type
_entity.pdbx_description
1 polymer ?
#
loop_
_entity_poly.entity_id
_entity_poly.type
_entity_poly.pdbx_seq_one_letter_code
_entity_poly.pdbx_strand_id
1 'polypeptide(L)'
;MRGLTGNGACYKSRRFARLCQRLGLRHLRTEPYTPQVNGKAECFIQTALREWAYARAYESSGRRTQLLPLWLHQYNWHRPHASLKYQPPISRITALNNLVGLHS
;
A
#
# COMPACT_ATOMS: atom_id res chain seq x y z
N MET A 1 -3.13 14.74 -7.30
CA MET A 1 -2.75 13.63 -6.40
C MET A 1 -1.23 13.40 -6.48
N ARG A 2 -0.56 13.07 -5.37
CA ARG A 2 0.91 12.95 -5.30
C ARG A 2 1.29 11.53 -4.89
N GLY A 3 2.20 10.89 -5.60
CA GLY A 3 2.71 9.55 -5.29
C GLY A 3 4.19 9.61 -4.92
N LEU A 4 4.54 9.08 -3.75
CA LEU A 4 5.92 8.97 -3.29
C LEU A 4 6.41 7.54 -3.55
N THR A 5 7.50 7.38 -4.30
CA THR A 5 8.09 6.05 -4.56
C THR A 5 9.58 6.06 -4.25
N GLY A 6 10.11 4.90 -3.87
CA GLY A 6 11.55 4.70 -3.67
C GLY A 6 12.36 4.81 -4.96
N ASN A 7 13.69 4.72 -4.84
CA ASN A 7 14.66 4.92 -5.92
C ASN A 7 14.93 3.68 -6.80
N GLY A 8 14.07 2.66 -6.73
CA GLY A 8 14.18 1.46 -7.56
C GLY A 8 14.18 1.79 -9.05
N ALA A 9 14.93 1.03 -9.86
CA ALA A 9 15.10 1.29 -11.30
C ALA A 9 13.77 1.39 -12.06
N CYS A 10 12.76 0.61 -11.66
CA CYS A 10 11.42 0.64 -12.24
C CYS A 10 10.75 2.03 -12.12
N TYR A 11 10.94 2.70 -10.98
CA TYR A 11 10.40 4.04 -10.70
C TYR A 11 11.24 5.16 -11.32
N LYS A 12 12.49 4.87 -11.72
CA LYS A 12 13.35 5.78 -12.48
C LYS A 12 13.09 5.75 -13.98
N SER A 13 12.28 4.80 -14.47
CA SER A 13 12.06 4.63 -15.89
C SER A 13 11.31 5.82 -16.52
N ARG A 14 11.74 6.24 -17.71
CA ARG A 14 11.06 7.30 -18.49
C ARG A 14 9.62 6.91 -18.85
N ARG A 15 9.31 5.60 -18.89
CA ARG A 15 7.95 5.09 -19.13
C ARG A 15 7.03 5.38 -17.95
N PHE A 16 7.51 5.18 -16.73
CA PHE A 16 6.78 5.51 -15.50
C PHE A 16 6.55 7.02 -15.37
N ALA A 17 7.59 7.83 -15.61
CA ALA A 17 7.46 9.29 -15.58
C ALA A 17 6.41 9.83 -16.58
N ARG A 18 6.39 9.28 -17.82
CA ARG A 18 5.38 9.63 -18.82
C ARG A 18 3.96 9.23 -18.41
N LEU A 19 3.81 8.08 -17.76
CA LEU A 19 2.52 7.63 -17.23
C LEU A 19 2.02 8.56 -16.12
N CYS A 20 2.89 8.94 -15.18
CA CYS A 20 2.54 9.89 -14.13
C CYS A 20 2.14 11.25 -14.70
N GLN A 21 2.85 11.77 -15.71
CA GLN A 21 2.45 13.00 -16.42
C GLN A 21 1.08 12.87 -17.07
N ARG A 22 0.83 11.78 -17.81
CA ARG A 22 -0.48 11.52 -18.43
C ARG A 22 -1.63 11.48 -17.44
N LEU A 23 -1.39 10.96 -16.24
CA LEU A 23 -2.38 10.86 -15.17
C LEU A 23 -2.46 12.13 -14.29
N GLY A 24 -1.71 13.19 -14.62
CA GLY A 24 -1.65 14.41 -13.81
C GLY A 24 -1.07 14.19 -12.41
N LEU A 25 -0.31 13.12 -12.22
CA LEU A 25 0.29 12.74 -10.95
C LEU A 25 1.68 13.36 -10.82
N ARG A 26 1.88 14.12 -9.74
CA ARG A 26 3.23 14.60 -9.40
C ARG A 26 3.99 13.47 -8.72
N HIS A 27 4.93 12.89 -9.45
CA HIS A 27 5.85 11.87 -8.93
C HIS A 27 6.89 12.56 -8.03
N LEU A 28 6.87 12.22 -6.74
CA LEU A 28 7.87 12.65 -5.78
C LEU A 28 8.78 11.46 -5.49
N ARG A 29 10.09 11.70 -5.48
CA ARG A 29 11.08 10.69 -5.11
C ARG A 29 11.48 10.94 -3.67
N THR A 30 11.66 9.86 -2.93
CA THR A 30 12.28 9.91 -1.62
C THR A 30 13.73 10.34 -1.79
N GLU A 31 14.17 11.35 -1.02
CA GLU A 31 15.59 11.71 -0.93
C GLU A 31 16.41 10.44 -0.62
N PRO A 32 17.56 10.23 -1.29
CA PRO A 32 18.47 9.15 -0.93
C PRO A 32 18.74 9.15 0.58
N TYR A 33 18.74 7.98 1.21
CA TYR A 33 19.00 7.82 2.66
C TYR A 33 17.92 8.36 3.62
N THR A 34 16.66 8.50 3.17
CA THR A 34 15.52 8.78 4.07
C THR A 34 14.60 7.56 4.25
N PRO A 35 15.01 6.51 4.99
CA PRO A 35 14.18 5.30 5.18
C PRO A 35 12.86 5.58 5.91
N GLN A 36 12.79 6.68 6.67
CA GLN A 36 11.61 7.06 7.46
C GLN A 36 10.38 7.35 6.60
N VAL A 37 10.54 7.86 5.37
CA VAL A 37 9.40 8.17 4.49
C VAL A 37 8.81 6.93 3.82
N ASN A 38 9.58 5.86 3.69
CA ASN A 38 9.11 4.58 3.16
C ASN A 38 8.73 3.58 4.25
N GLY A 39 9.10 3.83 5.51
CA GLY A 39 8.89 2.92 6.64
C GLY A 39 7.44 2.47 6.82
N LYS A 40 6.45 3.29 6.44
CA LYS A 40 5.03 2.87 6.44
C LYS A 40 4.73 1.81 5.40
N ALA A 41 5.25 1.96 4.18
CA ALA A 41 5.09 0.97 3.12
C ALA A 41 5.87 -0.30 3.45
N GLU A 42 7.08 -0.16 4.00
CA GLU A 42 7.89 -1.31 4.45
C GLU A 42 7.21 -2.07 5.59
N CYS A 43 6.70 -1.39 6.61
CA CYS A 43 5.95 -2.01 7.70
C CYS A 43 4.70 -2.74 7.19
N PHE A 44 3.95 -2.12 6.25
CA PHE A 44 2.82 -2.77 5.59
C PHE A 44 3.26 -4.04 4.83
N ILE A 45 4.31 -3.97 4.01
CA ILE A 45 4.81 -5.11 3.22
C ILE A 45 5.29 -6.23 4.14
N GLN A 46 6.05 -5.93 5.19
CA GLN A 46 6.52 -6.94 6.15
C GLN A 46 5.34 -7.63 6.85
N THR A 47 4.32 -6.86 7.21
CA THR A 47 3.11 -7.38 7.84
C THR A 47 2.32 -8.26 6.87
N ALA A 48 2.16 -7.84 5.61
CA ALA A 48 1.53 -8.64 4.56
C ALA A 48 2.29 -9.95 4.30
N LEU A 49 3.62 -9.90 4.28
CA LEU A 49 4.42 -11.12 4.14
C LEU A 49 4.18 -12.07 5.30
N ARG A 50 4.24 -11.58 6.55
CA ARG A 50 4.08 -12.41 7.74
C ARG A 50 2.67 -13.01 7.85
N GLU A 51 1.64 -12.21 7.62
CA GLU A 51 0.25 -12.58 7.95
C GLU A 51 -0.58 -13.04 6.77
N TRP A 52 -0.19 -12.67 5.55
CA TRP A 52 -0.85 -13.16 4.35
C TRP A 52 0.01 -14.18 3.64
N ALA A 53 1.27 -13.85 3.29
CA ALA A 53 2.07 -14.74 2.47
C ALA A 53 2.58 -15.99 3.21
N TYR A 54 2.93 -15.84 4.50
CA TYR A 54 3.53 -16.92 5.31
C TYR A 54 2.65 -17.43 6.45
N ALA A 55 1.46 -16.86 6.67
CA ALA A 55 0.57 -17.32 7.74
C ALA A 55 0.01 -18.73 7.54
N ARG A 56 0.01 -19.23 6.30
CA ARG A 56 -0.41 -20.59 5.96
C ARG A 56 0.39 -21.10 4.76
N ALA A 57 0.60 -22.41 4.71
CA ALA A 57 1.08 -23.05 3.49
C ALA A 57 -0.02 -22.97 2.43
N TYR A 58 0.25 -22.28 1.33
CA TYR A 58 -0.65 -22.28 0.18
C TYR A 58 -0.18 -23.33 -0.82
N GLU A 59 -1.10 -24.16 -1.29
CA GLU A 59 -0.84 -25.15 -2.34
C GLU A 59 -0.49 -24.50 -3.68
N SER A 60 -0.91 -23.25 -3.92
CA SER A 60 -0.61 -22.50 -5.14
C SER A 60 -0.58 -20.98 -4.91
N SER A 61 0.20 -20.30 -5.76
CA SER A 61 0.26 -18.83 -5.79
C SER A 61 -1.08 -18.19 -6.16
N GLY A 62 -1.90 -18.85 -6.98
CA GLY A 62 -3.23 -18.39 -7.38
C GLY A 62 -4.19 -18.27 -6.19
N ARG A 63 -4.22 -19.27 -5.31
CA ARG A 63 -5.04 -19.25 -4.09
C ARG A 63 -4.65 -18.12 -3.15
N ARG A 64 -3.33 -17.86 -3.06
CA ARG A 64 -2.79 -16.74 -2.29
C ARG A 64 -3.26 -15.39 -2.85
N THR A 65 -3.27 -15.21 -4.18
CA THR A 65 -3.75 -13.97 -4.83
C THR A 65 -5.25 -13.75 -4.60
N GLN A 66 -6.07 -14.80 -4.64
CA GLN A 66 -7.52 -14.68 -4.39
C GLN A 66 -7.86 -14.24 -2.95
N LEU A 67 -7.01 -14.57 -1.99
CA LEU A 67 -7.19 -14.20 -0.58
C LEU A 67 -6.64 -12.81 -0.25
N LEU A 68 -5.85 -12.22 -1.15
CA LEU A 68 -5.25 -10.90 -0.93
C LEU A 68 -6.30 -9.79 -0.72
N PRO A 69 -7.37 -9.66 -1.53
CA PRO A 69 -8.41 -8.65 -1.30
C PRO A 69 -9.09 -8.77 0.07
N LEU A 70 -9.38 -10.01 0.50
CA LEU A 70 -9.99 -10.27 1.81
C LEU A 70 -9.05 -9.87 2.95
N TRP A 71 -7.76 -10.23 2.84
CA TRP A 71 -6.77 -9.83 3.82
C TRP A 71 -6.58 -8.30 3.86
N LEU A 72 -6.57 -7.63 2.71
CA LEU A 72 -6.49 -6.17 2.64
C LEU A 72 -7.69 -5.49 3.30
N HIS A 73 -8.90 -6.04 3.10
CA HIS A 73 -10.10 -5.53 3.76
C HIS A 73 -9.99 -5.68 5.28
N GLN A 74 -9.60 -6.86 5.77
CA GLN A 74 -9.38 -7.09 7.20
C GLN A 74 -8.33 -6.13 7.78
N TYR A 75 -7.20 -5.96 7.08
CA TYR A 75 -6.12 -5.07 7.50
C TYR A 75 -6.56 -3.60 7.56
N ASN A 76 -7.23 -3.09 6.52
CA ASN A 76 -7.58 -1.68 6.42
C ASN A 76 -8.78 -1.30 7.29
N TRP A 77 -9.77 -2.19 7.45
CA TRP A 77 -11.04 -1.87 8.09
C TRP A 77 -11.21 -2.40 9.52
N HIS A 78 -10.55 -3.50 9.87
CA HIS A 78 -10.86 -4.21 11.12
C HIS A 78 -9.67 -4.33 12.05
N ARG A 79 -8.45 -4.34 11.52
CA ARG A 79 -7.26 -4.57 12.33
C ARG A 79 -6.95 -3.37 13.23
N PRO A 80 -6.85 -3.54 14.56
CA PRO A 80 -6.40 -2.47 15.45
C PRO A 80 -4.88 -2.27 15.34
N HIS A 81 -4.44 -1.00 15.25
CA HIS A 81 -3.01 -0.65 15.28
C HIS A 81 -2.67 0.14 16.54
N ALA A 82 -1.65 -0.30 17.29
CA ALA A 82 -1.22 0.37 18.52
C ALA A 82 -0.80 1.83 18.27
N SER A 83 -0.10 2.09 17.16
CA SER A 83 0.29 3.45 16.73
C SER A 83 -0.90 4.35 16.37
N LEU A 84 -2.10 3.77 16.19
CA LEU A 84 -3.36 4.45 15.88
C LEU A 84 -4.35 4.38 17.04
N LYS A 85 -3.88 4.26 18.29
CA LYS A 85 -4.75 4.11 19.47
C LYS A 85 -5.73 2.93 19.34
N TYR A 86 -5.26 1.82 18.77
CA TYR A 86 -6.04 0.61 18.50
C TYR A 86 -7.20 0.80 17.51
N GLN A 87 -7.17 1.85 16.70
CA GLN A 87 -8.10 2.02 15.59
C GLN A 87 -7.57 1.41 14.28
N PRO A 88 -8.46 1.04 13.35
CA PRO A 88 -8.06 0.55 12.04
C PRO A 88 -7.54 1.68 11.13
N PRO A 89 -6.69 1.36 10.13
CA PRO A 89 -6.09 2.37 9.24
C PRO A 89 -7.11 3.27 8.55
N ILE A 90 -8.30 2.74 8.22
CA ILE A 90 -9.39 3.51 7.59
C ILE A 90 -9.83 4.71 8.45
N SER A 91 -9.71 4.65 9.79
CA SER A 91 -10.14 5.73 10.68
C SER A 91 -9.35 7.03 10.48
N ARG A 92 -8.17 6.95 9.85
CA ARG A 92 -7.30 8.10 9.57
C ARG A 92 -7.59 8.76 8.23
N ILE A 93 -8.42 8.15 7.38
CA ILE A 93 -8.81 8.70 6.08
C ILE A 93 -10.03 9.61 6.29
N THR A 94 -9.78 10.86 6.69
CA THR A 94 -10.84 11.87 6.94
C THR A 94 -11.49 12.39 5.65
N ALA A 95 -10.87 12.16 4.49
CA ALA A 95 -11.37 12.56 3.19
C ALA A 95 -11.86 11.34 2.40
N LEU A 96 -13.04 10.82 2.76
CA LEU A 96 -13.83 9.92 1.89
C LEU A 96 -14.47 10.69 0.71
N ASN A 97 -13.84 11.76 0.21
CA ASN A 97 -14.32 12.46 -0.96
C ASN A 97 -13.79 11.76 -2.22
N ASN A 98 -14.66 10.91 -2.76
CA ASN A 98 -14.82 10.56 -4.17
C ASN A 98 -13.94 9.45 -4.80
N LEU A 99 -13.28 8.58 -4.05
CA LEU A 99 -12.52 7.44 -4.65
C LEU A 99 -12.78 6.06 -4.04
N VAL A 100 -13.58 5.94 -2.97
CA VAL A 100 -13.90 4.65 -2.31
C VAL A 100 -15.36 4.23 -2.54
N GLY A 101 -16.07 4.91 -3.46
CA GLY A 101 -17.47 4.65 -3.81
C GLY A 101 -17.68 3.58 -4.89
N LEU A 102 -16.79 2.59 -5.00
CA LEU A 102 -16.94 1.47 -5.94
C LEU A 102 -16.93 0.13 -5.22
N HIS A 103 -17.67 0.02 -4.12
CA HIS A 103 -18.17 -1.27 -3.64
C HIS A 103 -19.62 -1.08 -3.19
N SER A 104 -20.55 -1.31 -4.13
CA SER A 104 -21.89 -1.83 -3.87
C SER A 104 -21.92 -3.26 -4.40
#